data_AF-A0A6M8VCU4-F1
#
_entry.id   AF-A0A6M8VCU4-F1
#
_cell.length_a   1.000
_cell.length_b   1.000
_cell.length_c   1.000
_cell.angle_alpha   90.00
_cell.angle_beta   90.00
_cell.angle_gamma   90.00
#
_symmetry.space_group_name_H-M   'P 1'
#
loop_
_entity.id
_entity.type
_entity.pdbx_description
1 polymer ?
#
loop_
_entity_poly.entity_id
_entity_poly.type
_entity_poly.pdbx_seq_one_letter_code
_entity_poly.pdbx_strand_id
1 'polypeptide(L)'
;MKDNKSNLYFISLGILITIGILFIITVLLLTENKTIANGNPDENFPQGYRIVSPEIPAYLEFAGEEIPTDNFEVYERMEREFLSNTYWHSATILAIKRAGRWFPVIEPILKKNNIPDDFKYLCVAESNMENVVSPAGATGFWQFMKEAGTKYGLEINSLVDERYHVEKSTEAACKYLLDSYNMFGSWITSAASYNMGQDGVKNQQERQKAKNYFNLVLNSETSRFVARIVSLKYILQNPEKYGFDIKDKEKYKPLEYTEIILDSSVTDLADYAKGLGINYFILKMYNPWLRDNYLNNKSGMKYSIKLPSEGSIEIIND
;
A
#
# COMPACT_ATOMS: atom_id res chain seq x y z
N MET A 1 90.78 0.83 12.67
CA MET A 1 89.68 0.02 13.28
C MET A 1 88.48 0.90 13.73
N LYS A 2 88.18 1.95 12.96
CA LYS A 2 86.92 2.71 13.01
C LYS A 2 86.33 2.58 11.61
N ASP A 3 85.02 2.35 11.52
CA ASP A 3 84.13 2.47 10.33
C ASP A 3 83.20 1.29 10.04
N ASN A 4 83.21 0.20 10.81
CA ASN A 4 82.19 -0.85 10.64
C ASN A 4 80.80 -0.48 11.20
N LYS A 5 80.71 0.46 12.16
CA LYS A 5 79.41 0.89 12.70
C LYS A 5 78.64 1.79 11.72
N SER A 6 79.34 2.68 11.02
CA SER A 6 78.77 3.59 10.01
C SER A 6 78.08 2.82 8.88
N ASN A 7 78.78 1.83 8.30
CA ASN A 7 78.22 0.98 7.25
C ASN A 7 76.98 0.19 7.71
N LEU A 8 76.97 -0.30 8.96
CA LEU A 8 75.80 -0.99 9.50
C LEU A 8 74.57 -0.07 9.63
N TYR A 9 74.78 1.21 9.98
CA TYR A 9 73.72 2.21 10.04
C TYR A 9 73.16 2.57 8.66
N PHE A 10 74.01 2.70 7.65
CA PHE A 10 73.54 2.95 6.28
C PHE A 10 72.79 1.75 5.69
N ILE A 11 73.23 0.53 6.00
CA ILE A 11 72.53 -0.70 5.59
C ILE A 11 71.18 -0.82 6.31
N SER A 12 71.10 -0.55 7.61
CA SER A 12 69.84 -0.61 8.36
C SER A 12 68.85 0.47 7.95
N LEU A 13 69.34 1.68 7.64
CA LEU A 13 68.52 2.77 7.11
C LEU A 13 67.98 2.44 5.71
N GLY A 14 68.81 1.82 4.86
CA GLY A 14 68.41 1.34 3.54
C GLY A 14 67.32 0.26 3.59
N ILE A 15 67.42 -0.67 4.55
CA ILE A 15 66.41 -1.72 4.79
C ILE A 15 65.09 -1.12 5.30
N LEU A 16 65.14 -0.13 6.19
CA LEU A 16 63.94 0.55 6.68
C LEU A 16 63.21 1.32 5.57
N ILE A 17 63.95 1.97 4.67
CA ILE A 17 63.37 2.70 3.53
C ILE A 17 62.74 1.71 2.54
N THR A 18 63.39 0.59 2.23
CA THR A 18 62.82 -0.40 1.32
C THR A 18 61.59 -1.08 1.89
N ILE A 19 61.56 -1.40 3.19
CA ILE A 19 60.37 -1.93 3.87
C ILE A 19 59.23 -0.90 3.85
N GLY A 20 59.54 0.37 4.11
CA GLY A 20 58.55 1.46 4.06
C GLY A 20 57.94 1.64 2.66
N ILE A 21 58.77 1.59 1.61
CA ILE A 21 58.31 1.64 0.22
C ILE A 21 57.47 0.41 -0.13
N LEU A 22 57.90 -0.79 0.28
CA LEU A 22 57.12 -2.01 0.07
C LEU A 22 55.77 -1.93 0.78
N PHE A 23 55.72 -1.40 2.00
CA PHE A 23 54.48 -1.20 2.74
C PHE A 23 53.55 -0.21 2.03
N ILE A 24 54.08 0.92 1.55
CA ILE A 24 53.31 1.91 0.78
C ILE A 24 52.78 1.30 -0.53
N ILE A 25 53.60 0.55 -1.27
CA ILE A 25 53.18 -0.16 -2.48
C ILE A 25 52.11 -1.21 -2.15
N THR A 26 52.25 -1.94 -1.05
CA THR A 26 51.26 -2.95 -0.62
C THR A 26 49.94 -2.28 -0.23
N VAL A 27 49.99 -1.15 0.48
CA VAL A 27 48.79 -0.36 0.81
C VAL A 27 48.15 0.20 -0.46
N LEU A 28 48.94 0.72 -1.40
CA LEU A 28 48.46 1.21 -2.70
C LEU A 28 47.79 0.10 -3.53
N LEU A 29 48.41 -1.08 -3.62
CA LEU A 29 47.84 -2.27 -4.29
C LEU A 29 46.57 -2.77 -3.59
N LEU A 30 46.50 -2.69 -2.24
CA LEU A 30 45.30 -3.02 -1.47
C LEU A 30 44.19 -1.97 -1.65
N THR A 31 44.54 -0.69 -1.87
CA THR A 31 43.56 0.37 -2.13
C THR A 31 43.09 0.42 -3.58
N GLU A 32 43.92 0.05 -4.56
CA GLU A 32 43.50 -0.12 -5.96
C GLU A 32 42.50 -1.27 -6.14
N ASN A 33 42.51 -2.26 -5.24
CA ASN A 33 41.48 -3.31 -5.19
C ASN A 33 40.16 -2.88 -4.50
N LYS A 34 40.01 -1.61 -4.14
CA LYS A 34 38.71 -0.98 -3.87
C LYS A 34 38.27 -0.10 -5.04
N THR A 35 38.49 -0.55 -6.26
CA THR A 35 37.54 -0.25 -7.34
C THR A 35 36.17 -0.75 -6.92
N ILE A 36 35.20 0.15 -7.03
CA ILE A 36 33.76 -0.07 -7.14
C ILE A 36 33.48 -1.53 -7.52
N ALA A 37 32.62 -2.21 -6.76
CA ALA A 37 32.01 -3.46 -7.18
C ALA A 37 31.20 -3.22 -8.46
N ASN A 38 31.90 -3.07 -9.59
CA ASN A 38 31.37 -3.33 -10.91
C ASN A 38 31.21 -4.85 -10.93
N GLY A 39 30.08 -5.31 -10.39
CA GLY A 39 29.63 -6.69 -10.58
C GLY A 39 29.79 -7.03 -12.05
N ASN A 40 30.35 -8.21 -12.31
CA ASN A 40 30.58 -8.67 -13.66
C ASN A 40 29.25 -8.56 -14.43
N PRO A 41 29.15 -7.84 -15.56
CA PRO A 41 27.91 -7.81 -16.34
C PRO A 41 27.49 -9.22 -16.82
N ASP A 42 28.43 -10.17 -16.82
CA ASP A 42 28.24 -11.59 -17.10
C ASP A 42 28.10 -12.47 -15.83
N GLU A 43 27.98 -11.89 -14.63
CA GLU A 43 27.57 -12.66 -13.45
C GLU A 43 26.10 -13.06 -13.66
N ASN A 44 25.93 -14.27 -14.19
CA ASN A 44 24.65 -14.94 -14.25
C ASN A 44 24.12 -15.09 -12.82
N PHE A 45 23.26 -14.16 -12.41
CA PHE A 45 22.45 -14.33 -11.22
C PHE A 45 21.78 -15.70 -11.32
N PRO A 46 21.70 -16.50 -10.24
CA PRO A 46 21.21 -17.88 -10.28
C PRO A 46 19.81 -18.06 -10.94
N GLN A 47 19.07 -16.96 -11.11
CA GLN A 47 17.73 -16.90 -11.69
C GLN A 47 17.57 -15.83 -12.79
N GLY A 48 18.66 -15.18 -13.23
CA GLY A 48 18.60 -14.08 -14.22
C GLY A 48 17.91 -12.80 -13.72
N TYR A 49 17.48 -12.74 -12.45
CA TYR A 49 16.89 -11.56 -11.84
C TYR A 49 17.93 -10.76 -11.04
N ARG A 50 17.95 -9.44 -11.23
CA ARG A 50 18.82 -8.51 -10.51
C ARG A 50 17.99 -7.70 -9.51
N ILE A 51 18.40 -7.73 -8.25
CA ILE A 51 17.84 -6.89 -7.18
C ILE A 51 18.59 -5.54 -7.20
N VAL A 52 17.91 -4.45 -7.49
CA VAL A 52 18.44 -3.08 -7.54
C VAL A 52 17.55 -2.10 -6.77
N SER A 53 18.06 -0.95 -6.35
CA SER A 53 17.18 0.08 -5.80
C SER A 53 16.16 0.52 -6.88
N PRO A 54 14.85 0.54 -6.58
CA PRO A 54 13.85 1.01 -7.51
C PRO A 54 14.06 2.50 -7.80
N GLU A 55 13.80 2.92 -9.04
CA GLU A 55 13.92 4.33 -9.40
C GLU A 55 12.83 5.15 -8.71
N ILE A 56 13.24 6.18 -7.97
CA ILE A 56 12.36 7.17 -7.38
C ILE A 56 12.30 8.38 -8.32
N PRO A 57 11.11 8.76 -8.81
CA PRO A 57 10.95 9.96 -9.62
C PRO A 57 11.52 11.21 -8.94
N ALA A 58 12.17 12.08 -9.72
CA ALA A 58 12.72 13.35 -9.22
C ALA A 58 11.64 14.31 -8.68
N TYR A 59 10.40 14.16 -9.16
CA TYR A 59 9.24 14.88 -8.65
C TYR A 59 8.18 13.89 -8.22
N LEU A 60 7.70 14.03 -6.99
CA LEU A 60 6.65 13.23 -6.41
C LEU A 60 5.54 14.15 -5.91
N GLU A 61 4.29 13.76 -6.16
CA GLU A 61 3.11 14.45 -5.64
C GLU A 61 2.02 13.43 -5.26
N PHE A 62 1.18 13.87 -4.33
CA PHE A 62 -0.06 13.19 -3.96
C PHE A 62 -1.21 14.19 -3.88
N ALA A 63 -2.28 13.92 -4.63
CA ALA A 63 -3.48 14.74 -4.67
C ALA A 63 -3.20 16.22 -5.01
N GLY A 64 -2.19 16.46 -5.86
CA GLY A 64 -1.77 17.81 -6.26
C GLY A 64 -0.84 18.52 -5.27
N GLU A 65 -0.43 17.86 -4.18
CA GLU A 65 0.54 18.38 -3.22
C GLU A 65 1.90 17.71 -3.41
N GLU A 66 2.95 18.53 -3.52
CA GLU A 66 4.33 18.07 -3.67
C GLU A 66 4.85 17.33 -2.42
N ILE A 67 5.60 16.26 -2.65
CA ILE A 67 6.36 15.54 -1.63
C ILE A 67 7.79 16.13 -1.60
N PRO A 68 8.22 16.79 -0.51
CA PRO A 68 9.47 17.56 -0.46
C PRO A 68 10.70 16.64 -0.30
N THR A 69 11.06 15.93 -1.36
CA THR A 69 12.15 14.93 -1.36
C THR A 69 13.55 15.53 -1.34
N ASP A 70 13.72 16.84 -1.50
CA ASP A 70 14.98 17.53 -1.20
C ASP A 70 15.37 17.39 0.29
N ASN A 71 14.40 17.14 1.17
CA ASN A 71 14.66 16.76 2.55
C ASN A 71 15.05 15.28 2.63
N PHE A 72 16.28 15.01 3.08
CA PHE A 72 16.83 13.64 3.13
C PHE A 72 15.95 12.66 3.93
N GLU A 73 15.32 13.11 5.02
CA GLU A 73 14.50 12.23 5.85
C GLU A 73 13.17 11.90 5.15
N VAL A 74 12.62 12.83 4.37
CA VAL A 74 11.44 12.58 3.53
C VAL A 74 11.81 11.62 2.38
N TYR A 75 12.96 11.83 1.75
CA TYR A 75 13.47 10.93 0.70
C TYR A 75 13.67 9.52 1.22
N GLU A 76 14.36 9.33 2.36
CA GLU A 76 14.61 8.01 2.93
C GLU A 76 13.29 7.30 3.33
N ARG A 77 12.29 8.04 3.82
CA ARG A 77 10.93 7.51 4.06
C ARG A 77 10.27 7.04 2.77
N MET A 78 10.38 7.81 1.69
CA MET A 78 9.87 7.44 0.37
C MET A 78 10.57 6.19 -0.17
N GLU A 79 11.90 6.20 -0.20
CA GLU A 79 12.74 5.11 -0.70
C GLU A 79 12.42 3.79 -0.01
N ARG A 80 12.25 3.84 1.32
CA ARG A 80 11.87 2.68 2.11
C ARG A 80 10.57 2.03 1.64
N GLU A 81 9.54 2.81 1.31
CA GLU A 81 8.25 2.27 0.85
C GLU A 81 8.30 1.83 -0.62
N PHE A 82 9.06 2.52 -1.47
CA PHE A 82 9.36 2.03 -2.83
C PHE A 82 10.05 0.67 -2.78
N LEU A 83 11.12 0.52 -1.98
CA LEU A 83 11.80 -0.76 -1.77
C LEU A 83 10.83 -1.84 -1.29
N SER A 84 10.03 -1.53 -0.26
CA SER A 84 9.09 -2.49 0.32
C SER A 84 8.05 -2.96 -0.70
N ASN A 85 7.43 -2.04 -1.44
CA ASN A 85 6.35 -2.37 -2.37
C ASN A 85 6.88 -2.92 -3.71
N THR A 86 8.11 -2.61 -4.10
CA THR A 86 8.75 -3.29 -5.23
C THR A 86 9.10 -4.72 -4.87
N TYR A 87 9.68 -4.98 -3.69
CA TYR A 87 10.21 -6.31 -3.36
C TYR A 87 9.25 -7.25 -2.64
N TRP A 88 8.10 -6.76 -2.18
CA TRP A 88 7.00 -7.63 -1.75
C TRP A 88 6.15 -8.09 -2.94
N HIS A 89 6.78 -8.83 -3.86
CA HIS A 89 6.22 -9.10 -5.19
C HIS A 89 4.80 -9.68 -5.16
N SER A 90 4.53 -10.64 -4.28
CA SER A 90 3.21 -11.29 -4.21
C SER A 90 2.09 -10.33 -3.86
N ALA A 91 2.31 -9.44 -2.89
CA ALA A 91 1.32 -8.44 -2.48
C ALA A 91 1.07 -7.43 -3.61
N THR A 92 2.14 -6.95 -4.25
CA THR A 92 2.05 -5.95 -5.32
C THR A 92 1.45 -6.52 -6.61
N ILE A 93 1.78 -7.76 -6.98
CA ILE A 93 1.12 -8.46 -8.09
C ILE A 93 -0.38 -8.58 -7.82
N LEU A 94 -0.77 -8.98 -6.61
CA LEU A 94 -2.19 -9.03 -6.23
C LEU A 94 -2.84 -7.64 -6.27
N ALA A 95 -2.13 -6.58 -5.85
CA ALA A 95 -2.60 -5.20 -5.93
C ALA A 95 -2.89 -4.79 -7.38
N ILE A 96 -1.95 -5.04 -8.29
CA ILE A 96 -2.08 -4.75 -9.73
C ILE A 96 -3.27 -5.51 -10.32
N LYS A 97 -3.43 -6.80 -9.97
CA LYS A 97 -4.55 -7.61 -10.47
C LYS A 97 -5.90 -7.15 -9.93
N ARG A 98 -5.98 -6.85 -8.63
CA ARG A 98 -7.19 -6.38 -7.96
C ARG A 98 -7.58 -4.96 -8.37
N ALA A 99 -6.61 -4.11 -8.72
CA ALA A 99 -6.86 -2.77 -9.26
C ALA A 99 -7.76 -2.83 -10.50
N GLY A 100 -7.54 -3.80 -11.40
CA GLY A 100 -8.40 -4.01 -12.57
C GLY A 100 -9.86 -4.29 -12.24
N ARG A 101 -10.15 -4.86 -11.06
CA ARG A 101 -11.51 -5.16 -10.60
C ARG A 101 -12.14 -4.00 -9.84
N TRP A 102 -11.38 -3.36 -8.96
CA TRP A 102 -11.95 -2.47 -7.94
C TRP A 102 -11.75 -0.98 -8.24
N PHE A 103 -10.73 -0.58 -9.00
CA PHE A 103 -10.60 0.83 -9.40
C PHE A 103 -11.81 1.31 -10.22
N PRO A 104 -12.35 0.54 -11.19
CA PRO A 104 -13.58 0.96 -11.90
C PRO A 104 -14.81 1.17 -11.01
N VAL A 105 -14.81 0.62 -9.79
CA VAL A 105 -15.86 0.83 -8.79
C VAL A 105 -15.56 2.04 -7.89
N ILE A 106 -14.30 2.20 -7.47
CA ILE A 106 -13.86 3.24 -6.54
C ILE A 106 -13.77 4.62 -7.22
N GLU A 107 -13.15 4.70 -8.40
CA GLU A 107 -12.85 5.96 -9.09
C GLU A 107 -14.10 6.82 -9.36
N PRO A 108 -15.24 6.26 -9.83
CA PRO A 108 -16.45 7.07 -10.03
C PRO A 108 -17.01 7.64 -8.71
N ILE A 109 -16.86 6.92 -7.59
CA ILE A 109 -17.34 7.35 -6.27
C ILE A 109 -16.46 8.48 -5.74
N LEU A 110 -15.13 8.36 -5.86
CA LEU A 110 -14.20 9.44 -5.50
C LEU A 110 -14.52 10.70 -6.30
N LYS A 111 -14.66 10.56 -7.62
CA LYS A 111 -14.99 11.68 -8.52
C LYS A 111 -16.32 12.34 -8.15
N LYS A 112 -17.38 11.56 -7.90
CA LYS A 112 -18.70 12.05 -7.49
C LYS A 112 -18.63 12.89 -6.20
N ASN A 113 -17.73 12.54 -5.29
CA ASN A 113 -17.55 13.22 -4.01
C ASN A 113 -16.45 14.29 -4.01
N ASN A 114 -15.88 14.62 -5.16
CA ASN A 114 -14.76 15.57 -5.29
C ASN A 114 -13.52 15.19 -4.47
N ILE A 115 -13.28 13.88 -4.30
CA ILE A 115 -12.05 13.38 -3.70
C ILE A 115 -11.02 13.15 -4.81
N PRO A 116 -9.75 13.59 -4.65
CA PRO A 116 -8.69 13.31 -5.60
C PRO A 116 -8.55 11.83 -5.90
N ASP A 117 -8.39 11.47 -7.18
CA ASP A 117 -8.34 10.08 -7.65
C ASP A 117 -7.24 9.26 -6.97
N ASP A 118 -6.14 9.92 -6.60
CA ASP A 118 -5.02 9.33 -5.86
C ASP A 118 -5.42 8.63 -4.55
N PHE A 119 -6.54 8.98 -3.93
CA PHE A 119 -7.01 8.30 -2.72
C PHE A 119 -7.42 6.85 -2.94
N LYS A 120 -7.58 6.38 -4.18
CA LYS A 120 -7.74 4.94 -4.44
C LYS A 120 -6.53 4.12 -3.96
N TYR A 121 -5.33 4.70 -3.97
CA TYR A 121 -4.12 4.06 -3.46
C TYR A 121 -4.09 3.95 -1.93
N LEU A 122 -4.89 4.77 -1.21
CA LEU A 122 -5.12 4.58 0.22
C LEU A 122 -5.82 3.25 0.48
N CYS A 123 -6.86 2.91 -0.28
CA CYS A 123 -7.53 1.60 -0.20
C CYS A 123 -6.57 0.43 -0.48
N VAL A 124 -5.62 0.62 -1.41
CA VAL A 124 -4.55 -0.36 -1.67
C VAL A 124 -3.66 -0.53 -0.44
N ALA A 125 -3.23 0.58 0.18
CA ALA A 125 -2.36 0.55 1.36
C ALA A 125 -3.03 -0.08 2.60
N GLU A 126 -4.34 0.09 2.74
CA GLU A 126 -5.11 -0.41 3.89
C GLU A 126 -5.40 -1.91 3.81
N SER A 127 -5.88 -2.40 2.67
CA SER A 127 -6.37 -3.77 2.57
C SER A 127 -5.92 -4.53 1.34
N ASN A 128 -5.12 -3.92 0.47
CA ASN A 128 -4.84 -4.44 -0.86
C ASN A 128 -6.14 -4.75 -1.64
N MET A 129 -7.15 -3.89 -1.46
CA MET A 129 -8.52 -4.02 -2.01
C MET A 129 -9.16 -5.39 -1.75
N GLU A 130 -9.01 -5.87 -0.52
CA GLU A 130 -9.60 -7.10 -0.03
C GLU A 130 -10.44 -6.86 1.25
N ASN A 131 -11.37 -7.77 1.48
CA ASN A 131 -12.16 -7.81 2.70
C ASN A 131 -11.41 -8.56 3.80
N VAL A 132 -10.53 -7.84 4.52
CA VAL A 132 -9.74 -8.36 5.65
C VAL A 132 -10.12 -7.69 6.97
N VAL A 133 -9.78 -8.34 8.08
CA VAL A 133 -9.94 -7.79 9.43
C VAL A 133 -8.56 -7.68 10.08
N SER A 134 -8.18 -6.49 10.52
CA SER A 134 -6.93 -6.30 11.26
C SER A 134 -7.03 -6.85 12.68
N PRO A 135 -5.90 -7.11 13.36
CA PRO A 135 -5.90 -7.49 14.77
C PRO A 135 -6.60 -6.48 15.69
N ALA A 136 -6.65 -5.21 15.29
CA ALA A 136 -7.33 -4.15 16.04
C ALA A 136 -8.84 -4.07 15.75
N GLY A 137 -9.35 -4.79 14.74
CA GLY A 137 -10.76 -4.81 14.36
C GLY A 137 -11.16 -3.85 13.23
N ALA A 138 -10.19 -3.16 12.62
CA ALA A 138 -10.40 -2.45 11.36
C ALA A 138 -10.77 -3.46 10.26
N THR A 139 -11.77 -3.13 9.43
CA THR A 139 -12.43 -4.14 8.58
C THR A 139 -12.68 -3.64 7.16
N GLY A 140 -12.56 -4.56 6.21
CA GLY A 140 -12.98 -4.37 4.82
C GLY A 140 -11.97 -3.60 3.97
N PHE A 141 -12.45 -3.14 2.81
CA PHE A 141 -11.64 -2.43 1.80
C PHE A 141 -10.91 -1.19 2.34
N TRP A 142 -11.60 -0.44 3.20
CA TRP A 142 -11.14 0.84 3.70
C TRP A 142 -10.72 0.78 5.18
N GLN A 143 -10.59 -0.43 5.73
CA GLN A 143 -10.13 -0.70 7.10
C GLN A 143 -10.80 0.17 8.18
N PHE A 144 -12.11 0.38 8.06
CA PHE A 144 -12.85 1.17 9.06
C PHE A 144 -12.92 0.45 10.41
N MET A 145 -12.56 1.17 11.47
CA MET A 145 -13.00 0.84 12.83
C MET A 145 -14.53 0.97 12.93
N LYS A 146 -15.16 0.20 13.82
CA LYS A 146 -16.62 0.16 13.94
C LYS A 146 -17.22 1.53 14.25
N GLU A 147 -16.59 2.27 15.17
CA GLU A 147 -17.02 3.59 15.60
C GLU A 147 -16.96 4.58 14.44
N ALA A 148 -15.84 4.59 13.70
CA ALA A 148 -15.65 5.44 12.54
C ALA A 148 -16.61 5.08 11.39
N GLY A 149 -16.75 3.79 11.08
CA GLY A 149 -17.68 3.34 10.04
C GLY A 149 -19.13 3.76 10.34
N THR A 150 -19.58 3.55 11.58
CA THR A 150 -20.91 4.01 12.02
C THR A 150 -21.04 5.54 11.91
N LYS A 151 -20.02 6.30 12.34
CA LYS A 151 -20.01 7.78 12.24
C LYS A 151 -20.24 8.25 10.79
N TYR A 152 -19.65 7.56 9.81
CA TYR A 152 -19.78 7.94 8.39
C TYR A 152 -20.94 7.23 7.65
N GLY A 153 -21.82 6.58 8.42
CA GLY A 153 -23.12 6.09 7.95
C GLY A 153 -23.14 4.65 7.45
N LEU A 154 -22.15 3.83 7.83
CA LEU A 154 -22.18 2.38 7.59
C LEU A 154 -23.05 1.68 8.64
N GLU A 155 -23.90 0.76 8.20
CA GLU A 155 -24.55 -0.20 9.08
C GLU A 155 -23.56 -1.31 9.50
N ILE A 156 -23.36 -1.46 10.81
CA ILE A 156 -22.41 -2.43 11.36
C ILE A 156 -23.02 -3.15 12.58
N ASN A 157 -23.52 -4.36 12.35
CA ASN A 157 -24.05 -5.28 13.34
C ASN A 157 -23.64 -6.74 13.00
N SER A 158 -24.19 -7.72 13.73
CA SER A 158 -23.81 -9.13 13.56
C SER A 158 -24.30 -9.76 12.25
N LEU A 159 -25.36 -9.19 11.63
CA LEU A 159 -25.97 -9.72 10.41
C LEU A 159 -25.52 -8.94 9.17
N VAL A 160 -25.30 -7.63 9.33
CA VAL A 160 -24.94 -6.68 8.27
C VAL A 160 -23.70 -5.91 8.69
N ASP A 161 -22.64 -5.96 7.88
CA ASP A 161 -21.44 -5.14 8.08
C ASP A 161 -21.02 -4.53 6.75
N GLU A 162 -21.43 -3.28 6.54
CA GLU A 162 -21.23 -2.54 5.30
C GLU A 162 -19.78 -2.10 5.09
N ARG A 163 -18.88 -2.34 6.05
CA ARG A 163 -17.43 -2.22 5.82
C ARG A 163 -16.95 -3.21 4.76
N TYR A 164 -17.64 -4.34 4.59
CA TYR A 164 -17.38 -5.31 3.54
C TYR A 164 -17.97 -4.92 2.18
N HIS A 165 -18.82 -3.89 2.13
CA HIS A 165 -19.46 -3.41 0.91
C HIS A 165 -18.60 -2.32 0.27
N VAL A 166 -17.94 -2.62 -0.86
CA VAL A 166 -16.96 -1.70 -1.47
C VAL A 166 -17.54 -0.32 -1.79
N GLU A 167 -18.74 -0.23 -2.37
CA GLU A 167 -19.33 1.08 -2.70
C GLU A 167 -19.68 1.89 -1.45
N LYS A 168 -20.38 1.30 -0.48
CA LYS A 168 -20.78 1.99 0.75
C LYS A 168 -19.58 2.41 1.59
N SER A 169 -18.59 1.52 1.75
CA SER A 169 -17.35 1.85 2.45
C SER A 169 -16.51 2.90 1.71
N THR A 170 -16.54 2.96 0.38
CA THR A 170 -15.91 4.03 -0.41
C THR A 170 -16.62 5.37 -0.20
N GLU A 171 -17.96 5.40 -0.21
CA GLU A 171 -18.73 6.60 0.12
C GLU A 171 -18.44 7.10 1.55
N ALA A 172 -18.30 6.18 2.52
CA ALA A 172 -17.89 6.52 3.88
C ALA A 172 -16.46 7.07 3.97
N ALA A 173 -15.52 6.48 3.22
CA ALA A 173 -14.14 6.99 3.10
C ALA A 173 -14.11 8.40 2.51
N CYS A 174 -14.93 8.68 1.49
CA CYS A 174 -15.05 10.02 0.91
C CYS A 174 -15.49 11.05 1.96
N LYS A 175 -16.51 10.73 2.76
CA LYS A 175 -16.98 11.63 3.85
C LYS A 175 -15.89 11.88 4.89
N TYR A 176 -15.17 10.83 5.30
CA TYR A 176 -14.03 10.97 6.21
C TYR A 176 -12.98 11.93 5.63
N LEU A 177 -12.58 11.70 4.38
CA LEU A 177 -11.50 12.45 3.73
C LEU A 177 -11.87 13.91 3.55
N LEU A 178 -13.13 14.20 3.20
CA LEU A 178 -13.62 15.58 3.10
C LEU A 178 -13.63 16.28 4.45
N ASP A 179 -14.11 15.63 5.51
CA ASP A 179 -14.06 16.18 6.87
C ASP A 179 -12.62 16.45 7.32
N SER A 180 -11.70 15.54 6.98
CA SER A 180 -10.28 15.70 7.28
C SER A 180 -9.65 16.86 6.50
N TYR A 181 -9.98 16.99 5.22
CA TYR A 181 -9.52 18.12 4.40
C TYR A 181 -10.07 19.45 4.91
N ASN A 182 -11.34 19.50 5.31
CA ASN A 182 -11.94 20.69 5.93
C ASN A 182 -11.24 21.07 7.24
N MET A 183 -10.71 20.09 7.98
CA MET A 183 -9.98 20.33 9.22
C MET A 183 -8.55 20.82 8.98
N PHE A 184 -7.82 20.22 8.04
CA PHE A 184 -6.38 20.44 7.88
C PHE A 184 -5.99 21.33 6.68
N GLY A 185 -6.85 21.44 5.67
CA GLY A 185 -6.57 22.14 4.42
C GLY A 185 -5.47 21.50 3.56
N SER A 186 -5.15 20.23 3.80
CA SER A 186 -4.11 19.47 3.10
C SER A 186 -4.55 18.01 2.97
N TRP A 187 -4.55 17.50 1.74
CA TRP A 187 -4.78 16.10 1.39
C TRP A 187 -3.69 15.18 1.93
N ILE A 188 -2.42 15.61 1.92
CA ILE A 188 -1.33 14.84 2.55
C ILE A 188 -1.62 14.63 4.04
N THR A 189 -1.99 15.71 4.74
CA THR A 189 -2.34 15.63 6.16
C THR A 189 -3.62 14.83 6.39
N SER A 190 -4.58 14.91 5.46
CA SER A 190 -5.82 14.14 5.50
C SER A 190 -5.59 12.64 5.33
N ALA A 191 -4.68 12.25 4.43
CA ALA A 191 -4.25 10.86 4.28
C ALA A 191 -3.58 10.35 5.56
N ALA A 192 -2.67 11.15 6.14
CA ALA A 192 -2.04 10.78 7.41
C ALA A 192 -3.05 10.63 8.56
N SER A 193 -4.09 11.47 8.59
CA SER A 193 -5.13 11.35 9.61
C SER A 193 -5.92 10.07 9.47
N TYR A 194 -6.08 9.53 8.26
CA TYR A 194 -6.81 8.29 8.05
C TYR A 194 -6.26 7.15 8.90
N ASN A 195 -4.93 7.08 9.05
CA ASN A 195 -4.25 6.06 9.84
C ASN A 195 -4.29 6.30 11.37
N MET A 196 -4.04 7.52 11.88
CA MET A 196 -4.03 7.78 13.34
C MET A 196 -5.31 8.39 13.92
N GLY A 197 -6.26 8.75 13.06
CA GLY A 197 -7.42 9.59 13.39
C GLY A 197 -7.16 11.09 13.26
N GLN A 198 -8.24 11.84 12.97
CA GLN A 198 -8.24 13.31 12.88
C GLN A 198 -7.75 13.96 14.18
N ASP A 199 -8.31 13.56 15.33
CA ASP A 199 -7.89 14.11 16.62
C ASP A 199 -6.43 13.79 16.94
N GLY A 200 -5.94 12.62 16.52
CA GLY A 200 -4.54 12.23 16.66
C GLY A 200 -3.61 13.21 15.95
N VAL A 201 -3.85 13.48 14.67
CA VAL A 201 -3.05 14.45 13.88
C VAL A 201 -3.16 15.84 14.49
N LYS A 202 -4.38 16.29 14.79
CA LYS A 202 -4.63 17.61 15.36
C LYS A 202 -3.87 17.81 16.67
N ASN A 203 -3.94 16.85 17.58
CA ASN A 203 -3.20 16.89 18.85
C ASN A 203 -1.68 16.94 18.62
N GLN A 204 -1.15 16.23 17.62
CA GLN A 204 0.27 16.30 17.27
C GLN A 204 0.66 17.66 16.70
N GLN A 205 -0.16 18.24 15.82
CA GLN A 205 0.07 19.58 15.29
C GLN A 205 0.07 20.64 16.40
N GLU A 206 -0.90 20.57 17.32
CA GLU A 206 -1.03 21.50 18.45
C GLU A 206 0.11 21.36 19.45
N ARG A 207 0.52 20.12 19.76
CA ARG A 207 1.62 19.82 20.67
C ARG A 207 2.97 20.28 20.11
N GLN A 208 3.22 20.03 18.83
CA GLN A 208 4.51 20.29 18.18
C GLN A 208 4.60 21.67 17.53
N LYS A 209 3.49 22.43 17.53
CA LYS A 209 3.39 23.78 16.91
C LYS A 209 3.77 23.77 15.42
N ALA A 210 3.47 22.68 14.73
CA ALA A 210 3.73 22.49 13.31
C ALA A 210 2.47 21.96 12.62
N LYS A 211 2.15 22.46 11.43
CA LYS A 211 0.99 21.99 10.66
C LYS A 211 1.38 20.97 9.58
N ASN A 212 2.54 21.17 8.96
CA ASN A 212 2.98 20.31 7.87
C ASN A 212 3.27 18.89 8.40
N TYR A 213 2.61 17.89 7.81
CA TYR A 213 2.80 16.47 8.11
C TYR A 213 4.27 16.04 8.16
N PHE A 214 5.09 16.50 7.21
CA PHE A 214 6.49 16.09 7.13
C PHE A 214 7.34 16.60 8.31
N ASN A 215 6.84 17.61 9.04
CA ASN A 215 7.50 18.20 10.21
C ASN A 215 6.98 17.63 11.53
N LEU A 216 6.06 16.66 11.50
CA LEU A 216 5.50 16.06 12.71
C LEU A 216 6.27 14.80 13.11
N VAL A 217 6.63 14.70 14.39
CA VAL A 217 7.04 13.44 15.02
C VAL A 217 5.79 12.61 15.27
N LEU A 218 5.59 11.59 14.45
CA LEU A 218 4.46 10.65 14.50
C LEU A 218 4.95 9.24 14.84
N ASN A 219 4.03 8.33 15.16
CA ASN A 219 4.38 6.92 15.27
C ASN A 219 4.89 6.38 13.91
N SER A 220 5.62 5.26 13.93
CA SER A 220 6.29 4.71 12.75
C SER A 220 5.35 4.29 11.62
N GLU A 221 4.10 3.92 11.95
CA GLU A 221 3.10 3.54 10.96
C GLU A 221 2.61 4.80 10.23
N THR A 222 2.17 5.80 10.97
CA THR A 222 1.60 7.02 10.38
C THR A 222 2.65 7.91 9.72
N SER A 223 3.89 7.97 10.24
CA SER A 223 4.98 8.74 9.64
C SER A 223 5.41 8.20 8.26
N ARG A 224 5.07 6.95 7.96
CA ARG A 224 5.35 6.26 6.70
C ARG A 224 4.11 6.09 5.81
N PHE A 225 2.91 6.33 6.34
CA PHE A 225 1.67 6.01 5.65
C PHE A 225 1.51 6.76 4.32
N VAL A 226 1.81 8.06 4.28
CA VAL A 226 1.79 8.85 3.03
C VAL A 226 2.81 8.29 2.02
N ALA A 227 4.03 7.99 2.47
CA ALA A 227 5.04 7.38 1.61
C ALA A 227 4.60 6.03 1.04
N ARG A 228 3.86 5.23 1.82
CA ARG A 228 3.31 3.95 1.36
C ARG A 228 2.30 4.16 0.24
N ILE A 229 1.35 5.07 0.43
CA ILE A 229 0.32 5.37 -0.56
C ILE A 229 0.96 5.92 -1.85
N VAL A 230 1.91 6.84 -1.72
CA VAL A 230 2.61 7.43 -2.87
C VAL A 230 3.43 6.37 -3.62
N SER A 231 4.21 5.54 -2.94
CA SER A 231 4.95 4.47 -3.63
C SER A 231 4.02 3.52 -4.38
N LEU A 232 2.89 3.13 -3.79
CA LEU A 232 1.86 2.31 -4.46
C LEU A 232 1.27 3.03 -5.67
N LYS A 233 1.00 4.33 -5.59
CA LYS A 233 0.57 5.14 -6.74
C LYS A 233 1.52 4.97 -7.93
N TYR A 234 2.80 5.28 -7.72
CA TYR A 234 3.78 5.28 -8.81
C TYR A 234 4.07 3.87 -9.34
N ILE A 235 4.12 2.86 -8.46
CA ILE A 235 4.32 1.46 -8.85
C ILE A 235 3.13 0.94 -9.67
N LEU A 236 1.89 1.14 -9.19
CA LEU A 236 0.71 0.63 -9.90
C LEU A 236 0.42 1.40 -11.20
N GLN A 237 0.84 2.67 -11.32
CA GLN A 237 0.74 3.42 -12.57
C GLN A 237 1.78 2.97 -13.61
N ASN A 238 2.93 2.48 -13.17
CA ASN A 238 4.05 2.12 -14.06
C ASN A 238 4.68 0.77 -13.66
N PRO A 239 3.91 -0.34 -13.62
CA PRO A 239 4.36 -1.60 -13.03
C PRO A 239 5.64 -2.15 -13.70
N GLU A 240 5.76 -2.01 -15.02
CA GLU A 240 6.93 -2.46 -15.79
C GLU A 240 8.23 -1.76 -15.34
N LYS A 241 8.17 -0.46 -14.99
CA LYS A 241 9.32 0.31 -14.49
C LYS A 241 9.88 -0.26 -13.18
N TYR A 242 9.05 -0.98 -12.44
CA TYR A 242 9.39 -1.58 -11.15
C TYR A 242 9.52 -3.11 -11.23
N GLY A 243 9.65 -3.68 -12.44
CA GLY A 243 9.90 -5.11 -12.65
C GLY A 243 8.63 -5.99 -12.66
N PHE A 244 7.44 -5.41 -12.72
CA PHE A 244 6.18 -6.14 -12.80
C PHE A 244 5.66 -6.21 -14.24
N ASP A 245 5.95 -7.30 -14.96
CA ASP A 245 5.33 -7.62 -16.26
C ASP A 245 4.00 -8.36 -16.03
N ILE A 246 2.93 -7.60 -15.81
CA ILE A 246 1.56 -8.13 -15.62
C ILE A 246 0.66 -7.58 -16.71
N LYS A 247 0.22 -8.44 -17.62
CA LYS A 247 -0.62 -8.03 -18.77
C LYS A 247 -2.04 -7.71 -18.30
N ASP A 248 -2.72 -6.82 -19.03
CA ASP A 248 -4.11 -6.44 -18.70
C ASP A 248 -5.06 -7.63 -18.60
N LYS A 249 -4.88 -8.65 -19.45
CA LYS A 249 -5.67 -9.90 -19.40
C LYS A 249 -5.49 -10.72 -18.13
N GLU A 250 -4.39 -10.49 -17.40
CA GLU A 250 -4.08 -11.17 -16.14
C GLU A 250 -4.66 -10.43 -14.93
N LYS A 251 -5.11 -9.18 -15.12
CA LYS A 251 -5.83 -8.43 -14.09
C LYS A 251 -7.21 -9.04 -13.90
N TYR A 252 -7.71 -8.96 -12.68
CA TYR A 252 -9.05 -9.41 -12.38
C TYR A 252 -10.05 -8.43 -12.99
N LYS A 253 -11.05 -8.95 -13.71
CA LYS A 253 -12.11 -8.13 -14.27
C LYS A 253 -13.09 -7.67 -13.18
N PRO A 254 -13.77 -6.52 -13.37
CA PRO A 254 -14.94 -6.15 -12.58
C PRO A 254 -15.96 -7.28 -12.54
N LEU A 255 -16.69 -7.38 -11.43
CA LEU A 255 -17.79 -8.33 -11.33
C LEU A 255 -18.98 -7.79 -12.12
N GLU A 256 -19.55 -8.61 -13.00
CA GLU A 256 -20.79 -8.28 -13.70
C GLU A 256 -21.98 -8.80 -12.90
N TYR A 257 -22.87 -7.89 -12.52
CA TYR A 257 -24.02 -8.20 -11.69
C TYR A 257 -25.25 -7.39 -12.04
N THR A 258 -26.41 -7.90 -11.63
CA THR A 258 -27.67 -7.18 -11.49
C THR A 258 -28.01 -7.00 -10.03
N GLU A 259 -28.85 -6.01 -9.71
CA GLU A 259 -29.30 -5.75 -8.35
C GLU A 259 -30.78 -6.08 -8.18
N ILE A 260 -31.12 -6.74 -7.06
CA ILE A 260 -32.49 -6.95 -6.62
C ILE A 260 -32.69 -6.35 -5.22
N ILE A 261 -33.92 -5.96 -4.91
CA ILE A 261 -34.25 -5.44 -3.57
C ILE A 261 -34.72 -6.58 -2.67
N LEU A 262 -34.05 -6.72 -1.52
CA LEU A 262 -34.48 -7.58 -0.42
C LEU A 262 -34.99 -6.69 0.72
N ASP A 263 -36.29 -6.75 0.98
CA ASP A 263 -36.99 -5.97 2.01
C ASP A 263 -37.72 -6.85 3.04
N SER A 264 -37.39 -8.15 3.08
CA SER A 264 -37.96 -9.13 3.99
C SER A 264 -36.89 -9.91 4.73
N SER A 265 -37.32 -10.65 5.76
CA SER A 265 -36.44 -11.57 6.48
C SER A 265 -36.17 -12.83 5.65
N VAL A 266 -34.93 -13.31 5.71
CA VAL A 266 -34.51 -14.59 5.13
C VAL A 266 -34.07 -15.50 6.26
N THR A 267 -34.74 -16.63 6.44
CA THR A 267 -34.41 -17.59 7.51
C THR A 267 -33.20 -18.46 7.19
N ASP A 268 -32.95 -18.71 5.90
CA ASP A 268 -31.80 -19.47 5.42
C ASP A 268 -31.33 -18.89 4.07
N LEU A 269 -30.12 -18.33 4.04
CA LEU A 269 -29.54 -17.71 2.85
C LEU A 269 -29.12 -18.74 1.79
N ALA A 270 -28.89 -20.00 2.16
CA ALA A 270 -28.58 -21.05 1.19
C ALA A 270 -29.84 -21.45 0.40
N ASP A 271 -30.98 -21.61 1.08
CA ASP A 271 -32.27 -21.83 0.41
C ASP A 271 -32.67 -20.63 -0.45
N TYR A 272 -32.46 -19.42 0.06
CA TYR A 272 -32.69 -18.18 -0.72
C TYR A 272 -31.80 -18.11 -1.96
N ALA A 273 -30.50 -18.38 -1.83
CA ALA A 273 -29.58 -18.43 -2.96
C ALA A 273 -30.02 -19.47 -4.00
N LYS A 274 -30.40 -20.67 -3.54
CA LYS A 274 -30.90 -21.75 -4.40
C LYS A 274 -32.16 -21.35 -5.16
N GLY A 275 -33.09 -20.64 -4.50
CA GLY A 275 -34.28 -20.07 -5.14
C GLY A 275 -33.98 -19.03 -6.23
N LEU A 276 -32.81 -18.39 -6.17
CA LEU A 276 -32.29 -17.48 -7.19
C LEU A 276 -31.43 -18.16 -8.27
N GLY A 277 -31.32 -19.49 -8.22
CA GLY A 277 -30.52 -20.27 -9.18
C GLY A 277 -29.01 -20.17 -8.96
N ILE A 278 -28.55 -19.72 -7.79
CA ILE A 278 -27.13 -19.65 -7.42
C ILE A 278 -26.86 -20.45 -6.15
N ASN A 279 -25.59 -20.77 -5.89
CA ASN A 279 -25.22 -21.38 -4.60
C ASN A 279 -24.93 -20.32 -3.54
N TYR A 280 -24.91 -20.74 -2.27
CA TYR A 280 -24.67 -19.88 -1.11
C TYR A 280 -23.32 -19.14 -1.20
N PHE A 281 -22.28 -19.80 -1.71
CA PHE A 281 -20.96 -19.21 -1.88
C PHE A 281 -21.01 -17.99 -2.81
N ILE A 282 -21.66 -18.11 -3.98
CA ILE A 282 -21.80 -17.00 -4.93
C ILE A 282 -22.58 -15.84 -4.29
N LEU A 283 -23.67 -16.11 -3.59
CA LEU A 283 -24.43 -15.07 -2.90
C LEU A 283 -23.54 -14.27 -1.93
N LYS A 284 -22.74 -14.96 -1.10
CA LYS A 284 -21.82 -14.35 -0.12
C LYS A 284 -20.62 -13.67 -0.78
N MET A 285 -20.15 -14.18 -1.91
CA MET A 285 -19.05 -13.57 -2.68
C MET A 285 -19.46 -12.21 -3.27
N TYR A 286 -20.67 -12.11 -3.81
CA TYR A 286 -21.21 -10.85 -4.35
C TYR A 286 -21.72 -9.91 -3.24
N ASN A 287 -22.13 -10.45 -2.09
CA ASN A 287 -22.68 -9.68 -0.96
C ASN A 287 -21.95 -10.01 0.35
N PRO A 288 -20.63 -9.74 0.44
CA PRO A 288 -19.82 -10.10 1.60
C PRO A 288 -20.22 -9.34 2.87
N TRP A 289 -21.02 -8.28 2.75
CA TRP A 289 -21.58 -7.52 3.87
C TRP A 289 -22.71 -8.25 4.59
N LEU A 290 -23.35 -9.26 3.98
CA LEU A 290 -24.17 -10.21 4.71
C LEU A 290 -23.22 -11.08 5.54
N ARG A 291 -23.34 -11.06 6.87
CA ARG A 291 -22.34 -11.69 7.75
C ARG A 291 -22.75 -13.06 8.24
N ASP A 292 -24.04 -13.28 8.47
CA ASP A 292 -24.56 -14.57 8.94
C ASP A 292 -25.11 -15.45 7.80
N ASN A 293 -25.66 -16.62 8.12
CA ASN A 293 -26.39 -17.51 7.21
C ASN A 293 -27.90 -17.20 7.10
N TYR A 294 -28.38 -16.17 7.80
CA TYR A 294 -29.75 -15.66 7.75
C TYR A 294 -29.75 -14.12 7.79
N LEU A 295 -30.89 -13.50 7.49
CA LEU A 295 -31.11 -12.06 7.62
C LEU A 295 -32.44 -11.82 8.33
N ASN A 296 -32.40 -11.34 9.56
CA ASN A 296 -33.59 -10.88 10.26
C ASN A 296 -33.86 -9.40 9.92
N ASN A 297 -34.93 -9.13 9.17
CA ASN A 297 -35.27 -7.81 8.65
C ASN A 297 -36.75 -7.46 8.94
N LYS A 298 -37.15 -7.57 10.21
CA LYS A 298 -38.53 -7.25 10.65
C LYS A 298 -38.94 -5.80 10.39
N SER A 299 -37.99 -4.88 10.27
CA SER A 299 -38.23 -3.46 9.99
C SER A 299 -38.52 -3.17 8.52
N GLY A 300 -38.34 -4.14 7.61
CA GLY A 300 -38.55 -3.94 6.17
C GLY A 300 -37.52 -3.02 5.52
N MET A 301 -36.28 -3.00 6.05
CA MET A 301 -35.19 -2.24 5.46
C MET A 301 -34.88 -2.76 4.06
N LYS A 302 -34.68 -1.86 3.10
CA LYS A 302 -34.38 -2.24 1.72
C LYS A 302 -32.88 -2.44 1.54
N TYR A 303 -32.48 -3.67 1.26
CA TYR A 303 -31.12 -3.99 0.88
C TYR A 303 -31.03 -4.26 -0.62
N SER A 304 -30.02 -3.67 -1.27
CA SER A 304 -29.66 -4.04 -2.65
C SER A 304 -28.76 -5.28 -2.61
N ILE A 305 -29.21 -6.37 -3.21
CA ILE A 305 -28.48 -7.64 -3.30
C ILE A 305 -27.96 -7.79 -4.71
N LYS A 306 -26.65 -8.00 -4.85
CA LYS A 306 -25.99 -8.25 -6.13
C LYS A 306 -26.06 -9.72 -6.49
N LEU A 307 -26.50 -10.00 -7.71
CA LEU A 307 -26.52 -11.34 -8.30
C LEU A 307 -25.67 -11.33 -9.57
N PRO A 308 -24.90 -12.40 -9.85
CA PRO A 308 -24.12 -12.45 -11.08
C PRO A 308 -25.03 -12.27 -12.30
N SER A 309 -24.59 -11.48 -13.26
CA SER A 309 -25.20 -11.45 -14.58
C SER A 309 -25.16 -12.84 -15.23
N GLU A 310 -26.14 -13.17 -16.06
CA GLU A 310 -26.20 -14.45 -16.75
C GLU A 310 -24.90 -14.70 -17.55
N GLY A 311 -24.28 -15.86 -17.33
CA GLY A 311 -23.01 -16.24 -17.97
C GLY A 311 -21.75 -15.54 -17.44
N SER A 312 -21.85 -14.63 -16.46
CA SER A 312 -20.68 -13.95 -15.90
C SER A 312 -19.86 -14.82 -14.94
N ILE A 313 -20.46 -15.89 -14.43
CA ILE A 313 -19.82 -16.89 -13.57
C ILE A 313 -20.34 -18.28 -13.90
N GLU A 314 -19.43 -19.24 -14.01
CA GLU A 314 -19.75 -20.65 -14.12
C GLU A 314 -19.98 -21.22 -12.72
N ILE A 315 -21.18 -21.75 -12.48
CA ILE A 315 -21.47 -22.49 -11.26
C ILE A 315 -20.87 -23.89 -11.43
N ILE A 316 -19.91 -24.22 -10.56
CA ILE A 316 -19.37 -25.57 -10.48
C ILE A 316 -20.47 -26.45 -9.91
N ASN A 317 -21.00 -27.36 -10.75
CA ASN A 317 -22.02 -28.32 -10.34
C ASN A 317 -21.41 -29.42 -9.47
N ASP A 318 -22.22 -29.96 -8.57
CA ASP A 318 -21.88 -31.12 -7.73
C ASP A 318 -21.68 -32.41 -8.55
#